data_AF-A0A7W1H4V6-F1
#
_entry.id   AF-A0A7W1H4V6-F1
#
_cell.length_a   1.000
_cell.length_b   1.000
_cell.length_c   1.000
_cell.angle_alpha   90.00
_cell.angle_beta   90.00
_cell.angle_gamma   90.00
#
_symmetry.space_group_name_H-M   'P 1'
#
loop_
_entity.id
_entity.type
_entity.pdbx_description
1 polymer ?
#
loop_
_entity_poly.entity_id
_entity_poly.type
_entity_poly.pdbx_seq_one_letter_code
_entity_poly.pdbx_strand_id
1 'polypeptide(L)'
;LPAGIYHFGAHDFALRCLRVGDYRGALIEAAGGEPSLARAPVVVASASTYWRNAWKYRERAYRHAFWDAGTLHANLLAVAAAQGLAPKIVAGFADRDVEHLLGLDPAREGALALVPLGSTAEPPPPAPDAPVLNLETEPLSSREIDYPAIREIHSASSLEHGEEVARWGRVVLPRPEPDPLSELFPLRPLAEADWPTEPLESVILRRGSTRRFDVSRSLTFEELSTALAVATTSIPADFTQEPESSLLDLYVIAHAVEGLPPGAYYLRRAERALELLKEGEFRAIAGRLGLFQELPATAGANVYCLADLERVLARFGNRGYQAAQLEGGIVGGRLYLAAYALRFGATGLTFLDDEVTEFFSPHAEGKSVMFLTALGCTVRRSPAPRSAQTVE
;
A
#
# COMPACT_ATOMS: atom_id res chain seq x y z
N LEU A 1 -24.65 14.63 2.76
CA LEU A 1 -24.64 13.77 3.97
C LEU A 1 -24.51 14.70 5.17
N PRO A 2 -25.35 14.60 6.22
CA PRO A 2 -25.19 15.39 7.44
C PRO A 2 -23.81 15.15 8.08
N ALA A 3 -23.28 16.12 8.82
CA ALA A 3 -22.03 15.96 9.55
C ALA A 3 -22.14 14.80 10.56
N GLY A 4 -21.16 13.91 10.55
CA GLY A 4 -21.14 12.74 11.42
C GLY A 4 -20.00 11.79 11.12
N ILE A 5 -19.93 10.72 11.91
CA ILE A 5 -19.01 9.60 11.68
C ILE A 5 -19.84 8.43 11.19
N TYR A 6 -19.39 7.83 10.09
CA TYR A 6 -20.12 6.77 9.40
C TYR A 6 -19.23 5.56 9.20
N HIS A 7 -19.76 4.38 9.52
CA HIS A 7 -19.14 3.11 9.16
C HIS A 7 -19.63 2.67 7.78
N PHE A 8 -18.70 2.38 6.87
CA PHE A 8 -19.02 1.80 5.56
C PHE A 8 -19.16 0.28 5.65
N GLY A 9 -20.39 -0.21 5.48
CA GLY A 9 -20.70 -1.63 5.39
C GLY A 9 -20.46 -2.16 3.98
N ALA A 10 -19.39 -2.91 3.78
CA ALA A 10 -19.09 -3.49 2.46
C ALA A 10 -20.12 -4.55 2.02
N HIS A 11 -20.76 -5.26 2.96
CA HIS A 11 -21.71 -6.34 2.66
C HIS A 11 -23.05 -5.84 2.11
N ASP A 12 -23.49 -4.65 2.54
CA ASP A 12 -24.75 -4.01 2.13
C ASP A 12 -24.54 -2.70 1.37
N PHE A 13 -23.28 -2.32 1.14
CA PHE A 13 -22.85 -1.14 0.40
C PHE A 13 -23.49 0.17 0.93
N ALA A 14 -23.53 0.32 2.26
CA ALA A 14 -24.21 1.42 2.93
C ALA A 14 -23.36 2.11 4.01
N LEU A 15 -23.66 3.38 4.28
CA LEU A 15 -23.09 4.16 5.38
C LEU A 15 -24.02 4.11 6.59
N ARG A 16 -23.51 3.63 7.73
CA ARG A 16 -24.21 3.61 9.02
C ARG A 16 -23.70 4.74 9.91
N CYS A 17 -24.56 5.66 10.30
CA CYS A 17 -24.20 6.77 11.17
C CYS A 17 -23.90 6.25 12.59
N LEU A 18 -22.67 6.45 13.05
CA LEU A 18 -22.22 6.13 14.40
C LEU A 18 -22.35 7.33 15.34
N ARG A 19 -22.05 8.53 14.83
CA ARG A 19 -22.12 9.80 15.57
C ARG A 19 -22.69 10.91 14.69
N VAL A 20 -23.49 11.80 15.26
CA VAL A 20 -23.98 13.01 14.60
C VAL A 20 -23.17 14.20 15.09
N GLY A 21 -22.72 15.04 14.17
CA GLY A 21 -21.94 16.24 14.47
C GLY A 21 -20.66 16.35 13.66
N ASP A 22 -20.07 17.53 13.63
CA ASP A 22 -18.81 17.79 12.94
C ASP A 22 -17.63 17.54 13.88
N TYR A 23 -16.92 16.43 13.66
CA TYR A 23 -15.77 16.02 14.46
C TYR A 23 -14.42 16.37 13.80
N ARG A 24 -14.40 17.22 12.75
CA ARG A 24 -13.15 17.65 12.11
C ARG A 24 -12.18 18.29 13.11
N GLY A 25 -12.69 19.10 14.04
CA GLY A 25 -11.90 19.72 15.11
C GLY A 25 -11.09 18.70 15.91
N ALA A 26 -11.73 17.60 16.34
CA ALA A 26 -11.07 16.54 17.11
C ALA A 26 -10.01 15.80 16.29
N LEU A 27 -10.28 15.53 15.00
CA LEU A 27 -9.30 14.91 14.11
C LEU A 27 -8.08 15.80 13.85
N ILE A 28 -8.28 17.12 13.71
CA ILE A 28 -7.18 18.08 13.51
C ILE A 28 -6.30 18.13 14.75
N GLU A 29 -6.89 18.17 15.94
CA GLU A 29 -6.16 18.14 17.21
C GLU A 29 -5.35 16.84 17.36
N ALA A 30 -6.01 15.69 17.15
CA ALA A 30 -5.37 14.37 17.18
C ALA A 30 -4.25 14.25 16.14
N ALA A 31 -4.37 14.90 14.98
CA ALA A 31 -3.36 14.89 13.92
C ALA A 31 -2.31 16.01 14.06
N GLY A 32 -2.16 16.62 15.25
CA GLY A 32 -1.13 17.63 15.49
C GLY A 32 -1.26 18.89 14.63
N GLY A 33 -2.48 19.24 14.21
CA GLY A 33 -2.78 20.42 13.40
C GLY A 33 -2.61 20.22 11.89
N GLU A 34 -2.64 18.98 11.39
CA GLU A 34 -2.50 18.68 9.95
C GLU A 34 -3.52 19.46 9.08
N PRO A 35 -3.07 20.44 8.24
CA PRO A 35 -3.96 21.37 7.56
C PRO A 35 -4.90 20.75 6.53
N SER A 36 -4.55 19.59 5.98
CA SER A 36 -5.40 18.89 5.01
C SER A 36 -6.71 18.40 5.64
N LEU A 37 -6.72 18.04 6.92
CA LEU A 37 -7.94 17.62 7.64
C LEU A 37 -8.90 18.79 7.90
N ALA A 38 -8.37 19.98 8.18
CA ALA A 38 -9.18 21.17 8.43
C ALA A 38 -10.03 21.59 7.22
N ARG A 39 -9.48 21.38 6.03
CA ARG A 39 -10.11 21.76 4.76
C ARG A 39 -10.93 20.63 4.15
N ALA A 40 -10.92 19.43 4.70
CA ALA A 40 -11.58 18.29 4.09
C ALA A 40 -13.07 18.23 4.48
N PRO A 41 -14.02 18.33 3.54
CA PRO A 41 -15.42 18.04 3.82
C PRO A 41 -15.67 16.55 4.17
N VAL A 42 -14.77 15.65 3.76
CA VAL A 42 -14.83 14.21 4.07
C VAL A 42 -13.44 13.72 4.44
N VAL A 43 -13.34 12.96 5.53
CA VAL A 43 -12.13 12.22 5.91
C VAL A 43 -12.47 10.74 5.91
N VAL A 44 -11.77 9.96 5.09
CA VAL A 44 -11.88 8.49 5.11
C VAL A 44 -10.88 7.95 6.11
N ALA A 45 -11.34 7.27 7.15
CA ALA A 45 -10.48 6.56 8.08
C ALA A 45 -10.44 5.07 7.70
N SER A 46 -9.25 4.48 7.69
CA SER A 46 -9.07 3.03 7.59
C SER A 46 -8.65 2.45 8.94
N ALA A 47 -9.17 1.27 9.24
CA ALA A 47 -8.85 0.52 10.44
C ALA A 47 -8.76 -0.97 10.10
N SER A 48 -8.06 -1.73 10.93
CA SER A 48 -7.97 -3.18 10.81
C SER A 48 -8.50 -3.86 12.05
N THR A 49 -9.51 -4.70 11.88
CA THR A 49 -9.87 -5.72 12.86
C THR A 49 -8.82 -6.84 12.82
N TYR A 50 -7.90 -6.88 13.79
CA TYR A 50 -6.69 -7.73 13.76
C TYR A 50 -7.00 -9.20 13.45
N TRP A 51 -8.04 -9.73 14.09
CA TRP A 51 -8.39 -11.15 13.99
C TRP A 51 -8.76 -11.60 12.56
N ARG A 52 -9.29 -10.71 11.71
CA ARG A 52 -9.69 -11.04 10.32
C ARG A 52 -8.53 -11.59 9.48
N ASN A 53 -7.31 -11.19 9.80
CA ASN A 53 -6.08 -11.72 9.18
C ASN A 53 -5.32 -12.65 10.13
N ALA A 54 -5.35 -12.40 11.45
CA ALA A 54 -4.56 -13.15 12.42
C ALA A 54 -4.95 -14.62 12.55
N TRP A 55 -6.21 -15.01 12.30
CA TRP A 55 -6.61 -16.42 12.32
C TRP A 55 -5.80 -17.29 11.33
N LYS A 56 -5.34 -16.69 10.23
CA LYS A 56 -4.53 -17.35 9.19
C LYS A 56 -3.04 -17.03 9.33
N TYR A 57 -2.70 -15.76 9.54
CA TYR A 57 -1.32 -15.25 9.47
C TYR A 57 -0.66 -15.06 10.84
N ARG A 58 -1.38 -15.32 11.93
CA ARG A 58 -0.92 -15.12 13.30
C ARG A 58 -0.40 -13.69 13.49
N GLU A 59 0.70 -13.52 14.22
CA GLU A 59 1.32 -12.23 14.51
C GLU A 59 1.77 -11.45 13.25
N ARG A 60 2.05 -12.15 12.13
CA ARG A 60 2.36 -11.48 10.85
C ARG A 60 1.19 -10.67 10.30
N ALA A 61 -0.03 -10.89 10.78
CA ALA A 61 -1.22 -10.14 10.38
C ALA A 61 -1.06 -8.62 10.56
N TYR A 62 -0.19 -8.18 11.46
CA TYR A 62 0.10 -6.75 11.59
C TYR A 62 0.67 -6.14 10.31
N ARG A 63 1.58 -6.84 9.61
CA ARG A 63 2.08 -6.40 8.29
C ARG A 63 0.96 -6.40 7.25
N HIS A 64 0.16 -7.46 7.24
CA HIS A 64 -0.97 -7.60 6.31
C HIS A 64 -1.99 -6.47 6.44
N ALA A 65 -2.22 -5.95 7.65
CA ALA A 65 -3.11 -4.80 7.84
C ALA A 65 -2.69 -3.59 6.97
N PHE A 66 -1.39 -3.27 6.94
CA PHE A 66 -0.87 -2.16 6.15
C PHE A 66 -0.72 -2.49 4.66
N TRP A 67 -0.48 -3.75 4.31
CA TRP A 67 -0.49 -4.21 2.92
C TRP A 67 -1.88 -4.07 2.30
N ASP A 68 -2.90 -4.58 3.00
CA ASP A 68 -4.30 -4.50 2.57
C ASP A 68 -4.76 -3.05 2.54
N ALA A 69 -4.47 -2.27 3.59
CA ALA A 69 -4.80 -0.84 3.63
C ALA A 69 -4.07 -0.06 2.53
N GLY A 70 -2.79 -0.30 2.29
CA GLY A 70 -2.02 0.38 1.26
C GLY A 70 -2.57 0.10 -0.14
N THR A 71 -2.92 -1.16 -0.45
CA THR A 71 -3.54 -1.49 -1.74
C THR A 71 -4.95 -0.92 -1.89
N LEU A 72 -5.72 -0.82 -0.80
CA LEU A 72 -7.00 -0.11 -0.76
C LEU A 72 -6.79 1.40 -1.03
N HIS A 73 -5.83 2.02 -0.35
CA HIS A 73 -5.52 3.43 -0.51
C HIS A 73 -4.98 3.76 -1.89
N ALA A 74 -4.27 2.87 -2.57
CA ALA A 74 -3.87 3.08 -3.96
C ALA A 74 -5.10 3.33 -4.87
N ASN A 75 -6.20 2.60 -4.67
CA ASN A 75 -7.45 2.85 -5.40
C ASN A 75 -8.08 4.19 -5.00
N LEU A 76 -8.16 4.46 -3.69
CA LEU A 76 -8.75 5.69 -3.17
C LEU A 76 -8.00 6.93 -3.69
N LEU A 77 -6.67 6.92 -3.59
CA LEU A 77 -5.81 8.01 -4.07
C LEU A 77 -5.98 8.22 -5.58
N ALA A 78 -6.00 7.14 -6.36
CA ALA A 78 -6.15 7.23 -7.81
C ALA A 78 -7.52 7.81 -8.22
N VAL A 79 -8.62 7.33 -7.62
CA VAL A 79 -9.97 7.84 -7.89
C VAL A 79 -10.12 9.28 -7.42
N ALA A 80 -9.67 9.59 -6.21
CA ALA A 80 -9.76 10.95 -5.66
C ALA A 80 -8.92 11.94 -6.47
N ALA A 81 -7.73 11.56 -6.93
CA ALA A 81 -6.92 12.39 -7.82
C ALA A 81 -7.61 12.62 -9.17
N ALA A 82 -8.17 11.57 -9.79
CA ALA A 82 -8.93 11.68 -11.04
C ALA A 82 -10.16 12.61 -10.92
N GLN A 83 -10.74 12.72 -9.72
CA GLN A 83 -11.87 13.60 -9.41
C GLN A 83 -11.44 14.99 -8.87
N GLY A 84 -10.13 15.30 -8.83
CA GLY A 84 -9.63 16.58 -8.35
C GLY A 84 -9.81 16.82 -6.84
N LEU A 85 -9.95 15.76 -6.04
CA LEU A 85 -10.20 15.83 -4.60
C LEU A 85 -8.92 15.94 -3.75
N ALA A 86 -7.75 16.09 -4.37
CA ALA A 86 -6.45 16.33 -3.72
C ALA A 86 -6.21 15.45 -2.46
N PRO A 87 -6.27 14.11 -2.60
CA PRO A 87 -6.17 13.23 -1.44
C PRO A 87 -4.77 13.24 -0.83
N LYS A 88 -4.68 13.06 0.49
CA LYS A 88 -3.41 12.91 1.23
C LYS A 88 -3.54 11.79 2.26
N ILE A 89 -2.50 11.00 2.46
CA ILE A 89 -2.40 10.03 3.55
C ILE A 89 -1.89 10.74 4.80
N VAL A 90 -2.65 10.68 5.87
CA VAL A 90 -2.24 11.14 7.20
C VAL A 90 -2.08 9.91 8.07
N ALA A 91 -0.82 9.52 8.31
CA ALA A 91 -0.49 8.38 9.16
C ALA A 91 -0.17 8.83 10.58
N GLY A 92 0.26 10.07 10.81
CA GLY A 92 0.53 10.61 12.14
C GLY A 92 -0.74 11.16 12.77
N PHE A 93 -1.24 10.47 13.80
CA PHE A 93 -2.35 10.91 14.64
C PHE A 93 -2.26 10.26 16.01
N ALA A 94 -2.87 10.89 17.02
CA ALA A 94 -3.01 10.32 18.35
C ALA A 94 -4.00 9.14 18.30
N ASP A 95 -3.50 7.90 18.40
CA ASP A 95 -4.29 6.70 18.11
C ASP A 95 -5.49 6.59 19.04
N ARG A 96 -5.28 6.80 20.34
CA ARG A 96 -6.36 6.75 21.34
C ARG A 96 -7.53 7.67 21.00
N ASP A 97 -7.24 8.90 20.56
CA ASP A 97 -8.28 9.89 20.26
C ASP A 97 -9.04 9.52 18.98
N VAL A 98 -8.32 9.09 17.94
CA VAL A 98 -8.92 8.64 16.69
C VAL A 98 -9.74 7.38 16.89
N GLU A 99 -9.22 6.39 17.61
CA GLU A 99 -9.88 5.12 17.88
C GLU A 99 -11.14 5.29 18.73
N HIS A 100 -11.07 6.12 19.78
CA HIS A 100 -12.25 6.48 20.57
C HIS A 100 -13.33 7.15 19.72
N LEU A 101 -12.90 8.06 18.84
CA LEU A 101 -13.80 8.77 17.95
C LEU A 101 -14.48 7.81 16.95
N LEU A 102 -13.73 6.85 16.40
CA LEU A 102 -14.24 5.83 15.49
C LEU A 102 -15.02 4.70 16.19
N GLY A 103 -14.92 4.58 17.52
CA GLY A 103 -15.55 3.52 18.30
C GLY A 103 -14.84 2.17 18.20
N LEU A 104 -13.52 2.19 17.99
CA LEU A 104 -12.70 0.98 17.85
C LEU A 104 -12.32 0.44 19.24
N ASP A 105 -12.31 -0.88 19.40
CA ASP A 105 -11.73 -1.54 20.57
C ASP A 105 -10.22 -1.76 20.32
N PRO A 106 -9.31 -1.03 21.00
CA PRO A 106 -7.86 -1.12 20.77
C PRO A 106 -7.30 -2.51 21.08
N ALA A 107 -8.04 -3.37 21.80
CA ALA A 107 -7.64 -4.75 22.02
C ALA A 107 -7.87 -5.65 20.79
N ARG A 108 -8.73 -5.23 19.86
CA ARG A 108 -9.23 -6.01 18.72
C ARG A 108 -8.98 -5.35 17.36
N GLU A 109 -8.93 -4.03 17.35
CA GLU A 109 -8.88 -3.19 16.16
C GLU A 109 -7.85 -2.07 16.35
N GLY A 110 -7.40 -1.48 15.24
CA GLY A 110 -6.54 -0.31 15.27
C GLY A 110 -6.72 0.56 14.04
N ALA A 111 -6.64 1.88 14.24
CA ALA A 111 -6.65 2.84 13.14
C ALA A 111 -5.32 2.76 12.36
N LEU A 112 -5.38 2.92 11.03
CA LEU A 112 -4.22 2.76 10.15
C LEU A 112 -3.84 4.06 9.42
N ALA A 113 -4.83 4.77 8.87
CA ALA A 113 -4.61 6.03 8.18
C ALA A 113 -5.90 6.86 8.12
N LEU A 114 -5.73 8.18 8.03
CA LEU A 114 -6.78 9.13 7.65
C LEU A 114 -6.50 9.67 6.24
N VAL A 115 -7.55 9.83 5.44
CA VAL A 115 -7.47 10.34 4.08
C VAL A 115 -8.46 11.49 3.90
N PRO A 116 -8.05 12.76 4.12
CA PRO A 116 -8.84 13.92 3.75
C PRO A 116 -9.12 13.97 2.24
N LEU A 117 -10.36 14.29 1.87
CA LEU A 117 -10.84 14.41 0.51
C LEU A 117 -11.57 15.74 0.30
N GLY A 118 -11.18 16.46 -0.77
CA GLY A 118 -11.79 17.72 -1.18
C GLY A 118 -11.30 18.94 -0.41
N SER A 119 -11.92 20.08 -0.67
CA SER A 119 -11.59 21.35 -0.01
C SER A 119 -12.85 22.14 0.33
N THR A 120 -12.92 22.67 1.55
CA THR A 120 -13.92 23.63 2.01
C THR A 120 -13.24 24.80 2.72
N ALA A 121 -13.84 25.98 2.62
CA ALA A 121 -13.43 27.19 3.33
C ALA A 121 -14.11 27.33 4.69
N GLU A 122 -15.08 26.49 5.00
CA GLU A 122 -15.81 26.54 6.27
C GLU A 122 -14.91 26.01 7.41
N PRO A 123 -14.61 26.85 8.42
CA PRO A 123 -13.81 26.42 9.54
C PRO A 123 -14.54 25.31 10.31
N PRO A 124 -13.81 24.33 10.87
CA PRO A 124 -14.43 23.33 11.72
C PRO A 124 -15.02 24.02 12.96
N PRO A 125 -16.27 23.72 13.35
CA PRO A 125 -16.79 24.15 14.63
C PRO A 125 -16.07 23.42 15.78
N PRO A 126 -16.22 23.88 17.03
CA PRO A 126 -15.81 23.09 18.19
C PRO A 126 -16.41 21.69 18.12
N ALA A 127 -15.58 20.68 18.34
CA ALA A 127 -16.03 19.29 18.29
C ALA A 127 -17.10 19.05 19.37
N PRO A 128 -18.20 18.35 19.05
CA PRO A 128 -19.15 17.89 20.06
C PRO A 128 -18.50 16.91 21.03
N ASP A 129 -19.15 16.70 22.18
CA ASP A 129 -18.79 15.61 23.07
C ASP A 129 -18.85 14.26 22.33
N ALA A 130 -17.84 13.42 22.55
CA ALA A 130 -17.74 12.09 21.99
C ALA A 130 -17.90 11.05 23.11
N PRO A 131 -19.13 10.68 23.52
CA PRO A 131 -19.31 9.60 24.48
C PRO A 131 -18.82 8.26 23.91
N VAL A 132 -18.50 7.29 24.77
CA VAL A 132 -18.09 5.95 24.32
C VAL A 132 -19.22 5.32 23.51
N LEU A 133 -18.88 4.75 22.34
CA LEU A 133 -19.81 3.98 21.52
C LEU A 133 -19.85 2.54 22.02
N ASN A 134 -21.02 2.08 22.45
CA ASN A 134 -21.26 0.69 22.84
C ASN A 134 -22.10 0.01 21.75
N LEU A 135 -21.46 -0.32 20.64
CA LEU A 135 -22.13 -0.95 19.49
C LEU A 135 -22.02 -2.46 19.60
N GLU A 136 -23.12 -3.16 19.39
CA GLU A 136 -23.10 -4.62 19.29
C GLU A 136 -22.43 -5.04 17.98
N THR A 137 -21.51 -6.01 18.06
CA THR A 137 -20.79 -6.56 16.91
C THR A 137 -21.01 -8.06 16.83
N GLU A 138 -21.16 -8.59 15.62
CA GLU A 138 -21.19 -10.03 15.41
C GLU A 138 -19.80 -10.65 15.72
N PRO A 139 -19.73 -11.75 16.49
CA PRO A 139 -18.48 -12.45 16.72
C PRO A 139 -17.85 -12.92 15.40
N LEU A 140 -16.54 -12.73 15.24
CA LEU A 140 -15.83 -13.09 14.00
C LEU A 140 -15.64 -14.61 13.87
N SER A 141 -15.67 -15.32 14.99
CA SER A 141 -15.50 -16.77 15.07
C SER A 141 -16.10 -17.29 16.37
N SER A 142 -16.49 -18.57 16.41
CA SER A 142 -16.87 -19.24 17.66
C SER A 142 -15.69 -19.40 18.63
N ARG A 143 -14.45 -19.26 18.13
CA ARG A 143 -13.22 -19.28 18.94
C ARG A 143 -12.18 -18.36 18.32
N GLU A 144 -11.60 -17.50 19.17
CA GLU A 144 -10.50 -16.62 18.82
C GLU A 144 -9.24 -17.06 19.58
N ILE A 145 -8.09 -16.97 18.92
CA ILE A 145 -6.78 -17.19 19.53
C ILE A 145 -6.17 -15.81 19.73
N ASP A 146 -5.70 -15.52 20.93
CA ASP A 146 -5.06 -14.24 21.16
C ASP A 146 -3.61 -14.23 20.64
N TYR A 147 -3.22 -13.13 20.02
CA TYR A 147 -1.85 -12.89 19.53
C TYR A 147 -1.33 -11.57 20.13
N PRO A 148 -0.81 -11.59 21.37
CA PRO A 148 -0.42 -10.39 22.10
C PRO A 148 0.58 -9.49 21.36
N ALA A 149 1.51 -10.07 20.59
CA ALA A 149 2.51 -9.33 19.83
C ALA A 149 1.91 -8.29 18.87
N ILE A 150 0.67 -8.51 18.38
CA ILE A 150 -0.05 -7.53 17.53
C ILE A 150 -0.39 -6.27 18.33
N ARG A 151 -0.87 -6.43 19.57
CA ARG A 151 -1.17 -5.28 20.44
C ARG A 151 0.10 -4.62 20.96
N GLU A 152 1.13 -5.41 21.26
CA GLU A 152 2.41 -4.89 21.72
C GLU A 152 3.06 -3.99 20.66
N ILE A 153 3.12 -4.43 19.40
CA ILE A 153 3.67 -3.59 18.32
C ILE A 153 2.79 -2.39 18.03
N HIS A 154 1.46 -2.52 18.09
CA HIS A 154 0.54 -1.41 17.88
C HIS A 154 0.70 -0.34 18.96
N SER A 155 0.67 -0.74 20.24
CA SER A 155 0.90 0.13 21.38
C SER A 155 2.28 0.79 21.33
N ALA A 156 3.34 0.03 21.02
CA ALA A 156 4.69 0.55 20.90
C ALA A 156 4.89 1.53 19.73
N SER A 157 3.98 1.55 18.75
CA SER A 157 4.01 2.44 17.58
C SER A 157 2.88 3.48 17.58
N SER A 158 2.11 3.56 18.68
CA SER A 158 1.09 4.58 18.86
C SER A 158 1.72 5.93 19.17
N LEU A 159 1.09 7.01 18.72
CA LEU A 159 1.38 8.38 19.16
C LEU A 159 0.30 8.76 20.16
N GLU A 160 0.67 9.43 21.24
CA GLU A 160 -0.29 9.67 22.33
C GLU A 160 -0.93 11.06 22.28
N HIS A 161 -0.22 12.10 21.82
CA HIS A 161 -0.68 13.49 21.90
C HIS A 161 -0.23 14.33 20.71
N GLY A 162 -0.96 15.41 20.42
CA GLY A 162 -0.73 16.28 19.26
C GLY A 162 0.69 16.85 19.09
N GLU A 163 1.47 17.06 20.17
CA GLU A 163 2.86 17.51 20.06
C GLU A 163 3.82 16.44 19.50
N GLU A 164 3.58 15.18 19.84
CA GLU A 164 4.31 14.05 19.28
C GLU A 164 4.00 13.89 17.79
N VAL A 165 2.71 14.00 17.46
CA VAL A 165 2.21 13.98 16.08
C VAL A 165 2.73 15.18 15.28
N ALA A 166 2.83 16.37 15.87
CA ALA A 166 3.38 17.52 15.18
C ALA A 166 4.87 17.35 14.82
N ARG A 167 5.63 16.52 15.57
CA ARG A 167 7.03 16.17 15.27
C ARG A 167 7.16 15.08 14.21
N TRP A 168 6.13 14.27 14.01
CA TRP A 168 6.07 13.26 12.93
C TRP A 168 6.25 13.91 11.56
N GLY A 169 5.40 14.88 11.19
CA GLY A 169 5.26 15.35 9.81
C GLY A 169 6.27 16.38 9.29
N ARG A 170 7.33 16.74 10.04
CA ARG A 170 8.11 17.97 9.78
C ARG A 170 9.47 17.81 9.08
N VAL A 171 9.96 16.61 8.80
CA VAL A 171 11.35 16.43 8.32
C VAL A 171 11.48 15.33 7.27
N VAL A 172 12.18 15.66 6.17
CA VAL A 172 12.56 14.77 5.06
C VAL A 172 13.55 13.71 5.54
N LEU A 173 13.38 12.47 5.09
CA LEU A 173 14.47 11.49 5.10
C LEU A 173 15.24 11.62 3.78
N PRO A 174 16.51 12.08 3.80
CA PRO A 174 17.34 12.05 2.61
C PRO A 174 17.51 10.60 2.16
N ARG A 175 17.47 10.35 0.86
CA ARG A 175 17.85 9.04 0.32
C ARG A 175 19.28 9.13 -0.22
N PRO A 176 20.30 8.61 0.50
CA PRO A 176 21.62 8.48 -0.07
C PRO A 176 21.53 7.44 -1.18
N GLU A 177 21.87 7.86 -2.39
CA GLU A 177 21.96 6.99 -3.54
C GLU A 177 23.44 6.88 -3.91
N PRO A 178 24.08 5.72 -3.69
CA PRO A 178 25.48 5.54 -4.05
C PRO A 178 25.66 5.64 -5.56
N ASP A 179 26.82 6.08 -6.04
CA ASP A 179 27.12 6.11 -7.48
C ASP A 179 26.84 4.76 -8.15
N PRO A 180 26.34 4.74 -9.39
CA PRO A 180 26.04 3.49 -10.08
C PRO A 180 27.33 2.69 -10.25
N LEU A 181 27.27 1.41 -9.89
CA LEU A 181 28.41 0.50 -9.96
C LEU A 181 28.45 -0.28 -11.28
N SER A 182 27.37 -0.23 -12.07
CA SER A 182 27.16 -1.08 -13.24
C SER A 182 26.32 -0.42 -14.33
N GLU A 183 25.94 -1.21 -15.33
CA GLU A 183 25.13 -0.78 -16.47
C GLU A 183 23.74 -0.29 -16.04
N LEU A 184 23.33 0.84 -16.61
CA LEU A 184 22.01 1.44 -16.43
C LEU A 184 21.13 1.19 -17.64
N PHE A 185 19.88 0.83 -17.38
CA PHE A 185 18.81 0.67 -18.36
C PHE A 185 17.77 1.77 -18.12
N PRO A 186 17.84 2.91 -18.83
CA PRO A 186 16.87 4.01 -18.68
C PRO A 186 15.45 3.52 -18.89
N LEU A 187 14.55 3.82 -17.96
CA LEU A 187 13.14 3.46 -18.06
C LEU A 187 12.52 4.12 -19.30
N ARG A 188 11.68 3.36 -20.00
CA ARG A 188 10.97 3.78 -21.20
C ARG A 188 9.45 3.69 -20.99
N PRO A 189 8.87 4.46 -20.05
CA PRO A 189 7.42 4.42 -19.84
C PRO A 189 6.70 4.83 -21.14
N LEU A 190 5.51 4.28 -21.36
CA LEU A 190 4.65 4.65 -22.47
C LEU A 190 4.38 6.15 -22.44
N ALA A 191 4.42 6.77 -23.63
CA ALA A 191 3.99 8.14 -23.79
C ALA A 191 2.51 8.28 -23.40
N GLU A 192 2.12 9.43 -22.85
CA GLU A 192 0.74 9.66 -22.41
C GLU A 192 -0.29 9.44 -23.53
N ALA A 193 0.09 9.70 -24.80
CA ALA A 193 -0.76 9.46 -25.96
C ALA A 193 -1.09 7.97 -26.18
N ASP A 194 -0.25 7.06 -25.68
CA ASP A 194 -0.41 5.61 -25.79
C ASP A 194 -1.01 4.99 -24.53
N TRP A 195 -1.39 5.81 -23.54
CA TRP A 195 -2.01 5.30 -22.32
C TRP A 195 -3.39 4.70 -22.60
N PRO A 196 -3.78 3.64 -21.85
CA PRO A 196 -5.11 3.08 -21.96
C PRO A 196 -6.19 4.15 -21.71
N THR A 197 -7.15 4.26 -22.63
CA THR A 197 -8.25 5.24 -22.54
C THR A 197 -9.43 4.76 -21.70
N GLU A 198 -9.34 3.56 -21.10
CA GLU A 198 -10.43 3.04 -20.30
C GLU A 198 -10.55 3.78 -18.96
N PRO A 199 -11.77 3.97 -18.42
CA PRO A 199 -11.94 4.61 -17.13
C PRO A 199 -11.26 3.84 -16.00
N LEU A 200 -10.62 4.54 -15.07
CA LEU A 200 -9.91 3.96 -13.93
C LEU A 200 -10.82 3.05 -13.10
N GLU A 201 -12.09 3.38 -12.97
CA GLU A 201 -13.10 2.59 -12.25
C GLU A 201 -13.24 1.19 -12.88
N SER A 202 -13.17 1.11 -14.21
CA SER A 202 -13.22 -0.18 -14.93
C SER A 202 -11.98 -1.02 -14.66
N VAL A 203 -10.81 -0.39 -14.52
CA VAL A 203 -9.57 -1.06 -14.13
C VAL A 203 -9.68 -1.59 -12.70
N ILE A 204 -10.13 -0.74 -11.75
CA ILE A 204 -10.30 -1.10 -10.33
C ILE A 204 -11.26 -2.27 -10.16
N LEU A 205 -12.41 -2.25 -10.86
CA LEU A 205 -13.42 -3.32 -10.77
C LEU A 205 -12.97 -4.62 -11.42
N ARG A 206 -12.12 -4.56 -12.46
CA ARG A 206 -11.54 -5.75 -13.11
C ARG A 206 -10.37 -6.34 -12.33
N ARG A 207 -9.65 -5.50 -11.59
CA ARG A 207 -8.42 -5.87 -10.87
C ARG A 207 -8.66 -7.03 -9.91
N GLY A 208 -7.78 -8.02 -9.98
CA GLY A 208 -7.69 -9.12 -9.02
C GLY A 208 -6.26 -9.66 -8.91
N SER A 209 -6.03 -10.61 -8.01
CA SER A 209 -4.73 -11.29 -7.97
C SER A 209 -4.62 -12.36 -9.05
N THR A 210 -3.58 -12.26 -9.86
CA THR A 210 -3.27 -13.25 -10.89
C THR A 210 -2.94 -14.59 -10.23
N ARG A 211 -3.60 -15.66 -10.68
CA ARG A 211 -3.41 -17.01 -10.10
C ARG A 211 -2.40 -17.86 -10.87
N ARG A 212 -2.15 -17.54 -12.15
CA ARG A 212 -1.21 -18.23 -13.04
C ARG A 212 -0.70 -17.25 -14.09
N PHE A 213 0.62 -17.19 -14.25
CA PHE A 213 1.26 -16.46 -15.34
C PHE A 213 1.50 -17.39 -16.54
N ASP A 214 1.49 -16.81 -17.74
CA ASP A 214 1.82 -17.48 -19.00
C ASP A 214 3.31 -17.29 -19.29
N VAL A 215 4.10 -18.31 -18.98
CA VAL A 215 5.56 -18.32 -19.16
C VAL A 215 6.01 -18.26 -20.61
N SER A 216 5.11 -18.49 -21.58
CA SER A 216 5.42 -18.40 -23.01
C SER A 216 5.41 -16.97 -23.54
N ARG A 217 4.95 -16.01 -22.73
CA ARG A 217 4.82 -14.60 -23.07
C ARG A 217 5.68 -13.75 -22.15
N SER A 218 6.29 -12.73 -22.74
CA SER A 218 7.08 -11.74 -22.03
C SER A 218 6.28 -10.46 -21.80
N LEU A 219 6.68 -9.68 -20.80
CA LEU A 219 6.34 -8.26 -20.75
C LEU A 219 7.26 -7.53 -21.74
N THR A 220 6.86 -6.38 -22.23
CA THR A 220 7.77 -5.43 -22.87
C THR A 220 8.50 -4.60 -21.80
N PHE A 221 9.70 -4.10 -22.10
CA PHE A 221 10.38 -3.19 -21.17
C PHE A 221 9.62 -1.89 -20.99
N GLU A 222 8.86 -1.44 -21.98
CA GLU A 222 7.95 -0.30 -21.89
C GLU A 222 6.81 -0.54 -20.88
N GLU A 223 6.19 -1.72 -20.88
CA GLU A 223 5.16 -2.09 -19.89
C GLU A 223 5.72 -2.10 -18.46
N LEU A 224 6.88 -2.75 -18.25
CA LEU A 224 7.54 -2.76 -16.94
C LEU A 224 7.94 -1.35 -16.51
N SER A 225 8.53 -0.56 -17.42
CA SER A 225 8.94 0.82 -17.16
C SER A 225 7.75 1.70 -16.78
N THR A 226 6.62 1.54 -17.45
CA THR A 226 5.38 2.27 -17.13
C THR A 226 4.87 1.90 -15.75
N ALA A 227 4.82 0.60 -15.43
CA ALA A 227 4.37 0.14 -14.12
C ALA A 227 5.26 0.65 -12.98
N LEU A 228 6.59 0.59 -13.14
CA LEU A 228 7.54 1.13 -12.17
C LEU A 228 7.37 2.64 -12.01
N ALA A 229 7.32 3.41 -13.11
CA ALA A 229 7.16 4.86 -13.07
C ALA A 229 5.87 5.32 -12.37
N VAL A 230 4.74 4.65 -12.65
CA VAL A 230 3.46 4.91 -11.98
C VAL A 230 3.54 4.56 -10.50
N ALA A 231 4.13 3.40 -10.16
CA ALA A 231 4.23 2.95 -8.77
C ALA A 231 5.11 3.87 -7.92
N THR A 232 6.16 4.46 -8.50
CA THR A 232 7.11 5.32 -7.81
C THR A 232 6.79 6.81 -7.84
N THR A 233 5.68 7.22 -8.47
CA THR A 233 5.20 8.62 -8.38
C THR A 233 5.02 9.01 -6.91
N SER A 234 5.21 10.28 -6.56
CA SER A 234 5.09 10.71 -5.16
C SER A 234 3.72 10.36 -4.56
N ILE A 235 3.72 9.90 -3.32
CA ILE A 235 2.53 9.64 -2.53
C ILE A 235 2.32 10.88 -1.68
N PRO A 236 1.21 11.62 -1.82
CA PRO A 236 0.91 12.72 -0.92
C PRO A 236 0.66 12.13 0.48
N ALA A 237 1.63 12.23 1.37
CA ALA A 237 1.52 11.74 2.74
C ALA A 237 2.19 12.71 3.73
N ASP A 238 1.92 12.57 5.02
CA ASP A 238 2.59 13.34 6.08
C ASP A 238 3.98 12.81 6.45
N PHE A 239 4.34 11.61 6.01
CA PHE A 239 5.68 11.02 6.13
C PHE A 239 6.51 11.12 4.84
N THR A 240 5.98 11.77 3.81
CA THR A 240 6.66 12.08 2.54
C THR A 240 6.69 13.59 2.28
N GLN A 241 7.62 14.05 1.45
CA GLN A 241 7.72 15.41 0.94
C GLN A 241 8.00 15.38 -0.57
N GLU A 242 7.46 16.37 -1.27
CA GLU A 242 7.73 16.60 -2.69
C GLU A 242 9.15 17.17 -2.90
N PRO A 243 9.78 16.95 -4.07
CA PRO A 243 9.24 16.23 -5.23
C PRO A 243 9.44 14.70 -5.18
N GLU A 244 10.39 14.17 -4.40
CA GLU A 244 10.78 12.75 -4.46
C GLU A 244 11.27 12.18 -3.11
N SER A 245 10.42 12.12 -2.08
CA SER A 245 10.74 11.32 -0.90
C SER A 245 10.00 9.98 -0.92
N SER A 246 10.70 8.91 -0.57
CA SER A 246 10.14 7.58 -0.37
C SER A 246 10.90 6.91 0.78
N LEU A 247 10.21 6.10 1.58
CA LEU A 247 10.85 5.23 2.57
C LEU A 247 11.39 3.95 1.94
N LEU A 248 11.17 3.76 0.63
CA LEU A 248 11.34 2.50 -0.07
C LEU A 248 12.33 2.57 -1.23
N ASP A 249 13.23 1.60 -1.21
CA ASP A 249 14.04 1.17 -2.32
C ASP A 249 13.35 0.03 -3.06
N LEU A 250 13.36 0.08 -4.39
CA LEU A 250 12.75 -0.96 -5.22
C LEU A 250 13.83 -1.79 -5.90
N TYR A 251 13.71 -3.10 -5.77
CA TYR A 251 14.55 -4.07 -6.44
C TYR A 251 13.68 -4.93 -7.35
N VAL A 252 14.24 -5.33 -8.50
CA VAL A 252 13.51 -6.09 -9.51
C VAL A 252 14.29 -7.33 -9.88
N ILE A 253 13.65 -8.49 -9.85
CA ILE A 253 14.15 -9.68 -10.56
C ILE A 253 13.38 -9.78 -11.87
N ALA A 254 14.05 -9.59 -13.00
CA ALA A 254 13.46 -9.71 -14.33
C ALA A 254 13.83 -11.06 -14.97
N HIS A 255 12.85 -11.72 -15.60
CA HIS A 255 13.02 -13.02 -16.25
C HIS A 255 12.59 -13.02 -17.72
N ALA A 256 11.44 -12.41 -18.02
CA ALA A 256 10.84 -12.41 -19.35
C ALA A 256 10.32 -11.00 -19.65
N VAL A 257 11.28 -10.11 -19.92
CA VAL A 257 11.03 -8.70 -20.26
C VAL A 257 11.78 -8.40 -21.56
N GLU A 258 11.06 -8.15 -22.64
CA GLU A 258 11.64 -7.86 -23.95
C GLU A 258 12.44 -6.56 -23.88
N GLY A 259 13.71 -6.61 -24.30
CA GLY A 259 14.59 -5.43 -24.28
C GLY A 259 15.28 -5.17 -22.93
N LEU A 260 15.17 -6.10 -21.96
CA LEU A 260 15.91 -6.09 -20.70
C LEU A 260 16.54 -7.48 -20.44
N PRO A 261 17.86 -7.59 -20.21
CA PRO A 261 18.48 -8.88 -19.88
C PRO A 261 17.86 -9.52 -18.62
N PRO A 262 17.77 -10.85 -18.53
CA PRO A 262 17.40 -11.51 -17.28
C PRO A 262 18.41 -11.18 -16.17
N GLY A 263 17.91 -10.78 -15.00
CA GLY A 263 18.79 -10.35 -13.92
C GLY A 263 18.09 -9.77 -12.71
N ALA A 264 18.90 -9.35 -11.75
CA ALA A 264 18.52 -8.62 -10.55
C ALA A 264 18.93 -7.15 -10.70
N TYR A 265 18.02 -6.25 -10.40
CA TYR A 265 18.15 -4.82 -10.64
C TYR A 265 17.78 -3.99 -9.42
N TYR A 266 18.37 -2.81 -9.31
CA TYR A 266 17.94 -1.75 -8.41
C TYR A 266 17.31 -0.60 -9.22
N LEU A 267 16.18 -0.08 -8.76
CA LEU A 267 15.55 1.08 -9.40
C LEU A 267 16.17 2.37 -8.88
N ARG A 268 16.98 3.00 -9.74
CA ARG A 268 17.53 4.33 -9.48
C ARG A 268 16.51 5.39 -9.88
N ARG A 269 15.90 6.04 -8.88
CA ARG A 269 14.76 6.94 -9.09
C ARG A 269 15.20 8.26 -9.72
N ALA A 270 16.33 8.81 -9.28
CA ALA A 270 16.84 10.09 -9.78
C ALA A 270 17.17 10.03 -11.28
N GLU A 271 17.78 8.94 -11.74
CA GLU A 271 18.14 8.70 -13.14
C GLU A 271 17.01 8.06 -13.94
N ARG A 272 15.93 7.64 -13.25
CA ARG A 272 14.80 6.90 -13.82
C ARG A 272 15.30 5.70 -14.63
N ALA A 273 16.12 4.86 -14.03
CA ALA A 273 16.77 3.73 -14.68
C ALA A 273 16.83 2.49 -13.76
N LEU A 274 16.90 1.30 -14.37
CA LEU A 274 17.29 0.09 -13.65
C LEU A 274 18.80 -0.08 -13.72
N GLU A 275 19.45 -0.20 -12.57
CA GLU A 275 20.86 -0.58 -12.45
C GLU A 275 20.96 -2.10 -12.35
N LEU A 276 21.76 -2.72 -13.21
CA LEU A 276 21.97 -4.18 -13.20
C LEU A 276 22.90 -4.59 -12.06
N LEU A 277 22.36 -5.23 -11.03
CA LEU A 277 23.16 -5.71 -9.91
C LEU A 277 23.81 -7.07 -10.21
N LYS A 278 23.04 -7.99 -10.82
CA LYS A 278 23.47 -9.35 -11.15
C LYS A 278 22.76 -9.81 -12.42
N GLU A 279 23.51 -10.15 -13.47
CA GLU A 279 22.93 -10.79 -14.66
C GLU A 279 22.69 -12.29 -14.39
N GLY A 280 21.56 -12.83 -14.85
CA GLY A 280 21.30 -14.26 -14.75
C GLY A 280 19.82 -14.67 -14.66
N GLU A 281 19.60 -15.98 -14.81
CA GLU A 281 18.28 -16.61 -14.70
C GLU A 281 17.96 -16.97 -13.25
N PHE A 282 17.08 -16.20 -12.61
CA PHE A 282 16.78 -16.34 -11.19
C PHE A 282 15.38 -16.89 -10.88
N ARG A 283 14.70 -17.56 -11.81
CA ARG A 283 13.31 -18.04 -11.62
C ARG A 283 13.17 -18.95 -10.39
N ALA A 284 14.06 -19.92 -10.24
CA ALA A 284 14.05 -20.83 -9.10
C ALA A 284 14.29 -20.09 -7.77
N ILE A 285 15.18 -19.10 -7.78
CA ILE A 285 15.44 -18.23 -6.63
C ILE A 285 14.20 -17.40 -6.32
N ALA A 286 13.59 -16.71 -7.29
CA ALA A 286 12.38 -15.93 -7.09
C ALA A 286 11.24 -16.78 -6.50
N GLY A 287 11.08 -18.02 -6.97
CA GLY A 287 10.16 -19.01 -6.40
C GLY A 287 10.43 -19.26 -4.91
N ARG A 288 11.68 -19.54 -4.54
CA ARG A 288 12.12 -19.73 -3.15
C ARG A 288 11.87 -18.48 -2.30
N LEU A 289 12.34 -17.32 -2.76
CA LEU A 289 12.18 -16.03 -2.07
C LEU A 289 10.71 -15.72 -1.79
N GLY A 290 9.80 -16.07 -2.70
CA GLY A 290 8.35 -15.95 -2.51
C GLY A 290 7.70 -17.09 -1.73
N LEU A 291 8.37 -17.64 -0.70
CA LEU A 291 7.93 -18.81 0.09
C LEU A 291 7.67 -20.06 -0.76
N PHE A 292 8.59 -20.40 -1.65
CA PHE A 292 8.52 -21.59 -2.51
C PHE A 292 7.26 -21.64 -3.41
N GLN A 293 6.71 -20.47 -3.77
CA GLN A 293 5.53 -20.37 -4.63
C GLN A 293 5.92 -20.34 -6.12
N GLU A 294 5.08 -20.93 -6.96
CA GLU A 294 5.28 -20.94 -8.42
C GLU A 294 5.09 -19.54 -9.06
N LEU A 295 4.24 -18.70 -8.48
CA LEU A 295 3.88 -17.38 -9.02
C LEU A 295 5.11 -16.48 -9.30
N PRO A 296 6.01 -16.23 -8.34
CA PRO A 296 7.19 -15.42 -8.61
C PRO A 296 8.21 -16.08 -9.55
N ALA A 297 8.28 -17.42 -9.60
CA ALA A 297 9.13 -18.14 -10.56
C ALA A 297 8.63 -18.03 -12.01
N THR A 298 7.31 -17.92 -12.19
CA THR A 298 6.64 -17.87 -13.51
C THR A 298 6.33 -16.45 -13.98
N ALA A 299 6.47 -15.46 -13.10
CA ALA A 299 6.32 -14.05 -13.44
C ALA A 299 7.35 -13.59 -14.49
N GLY A 300 7.03 -12.49 -15.18
CA GLY A 300 7.97 -11.78 -16.04
C GLY A 300 8.94 -10.93 -15.24
N ALA A 301 8.47 -10.31 -14.16
CA ALA A 301 9.27 -9.55 -13.21
C ALA A 301 8.71 -9.65 -11.78
N ASN A 302 9.59 -9.58 -10.78
CA ASN A 302 9.26 -9.54 -9.35
C ASN A 302 9.80 -8.24 -8.75
N VAL A 303 8.92 -7.40 -8.21
CA VAL A 303 9.27 -6.10 -7.61
C VAL A 303 9.22 -6.21 -6.09
N TYR A 304 10.35 -5.96 -5.44
CA TYR A 304 10.53 -5.99 -3.99
C TYR A 304 10.72 -4.58 -3.48
N CYS A 305 9.88 -4.17 -2.53
CA CYS A 305 9.99 -2.89 -1.81
C CYS A 305 10.74 -3.15 -0.50
N LEU A 306 11.89 -2.52 -0.31
CA LEU A 306 12.73 -2.64 0.88
C LEU A 306 12.89 -1.28 1.56
N ALA A 307 12.95 -1.27 2.89
CA ALA A 307 13.19 -0.07 3.69
C ALA A 307 14.44 -0.24 4.55
N ASP A 308 15.23 0.82 4.68
CA ASP A 308 16.24 0.95 5.74
C ASP A 308 15.51 1.29 7.05
N LEU A 309 15.14 0.26 7.82
CA LEU A 309 14.36 0.45 9.04
C LEU A 309 15.15 1.17 10.12
N GLU A 310 16.47 1.04 10.19
CA GLU A 310 17.25 1.78 11.17
C GLU A 310 17.06 3.29 10.98
N ARG A 311 17.19 3.76 9.74
CA ARG A 311 17.01 5.18 9.41
C ARG A 311 15.55 5.64 9.51
N VAL A 312 14.61 4.79 9.10
CA VAL A 312 13.17 5.09 9.22
C VAL A 312 12.77 5.21 10.69
N LEU A 313 13.16 4.25 11.54
CA LEU A 313 12.83 4.24 12.97
C LEU A 313 13.55 5.36 13.73
N ALA A 314 14.81 5.65 13.42
CA ALA A 314 15.55 6.76 14.02
C ALA A 314 14.85 8.11 13.81
N ARG A 315 14.12 8.24 12.70
CA ARG A 315 13.43 9.48 12.33
C ARG A 315 11.98 9.55 12.79
N PHE A 316 11.25 8.47 12.58
CA PHE A 316 9.79 8.41 12.74
C PHE A 316 9.37 7.63 14.00
N GLY A 317 10.33 7.16 14.79
CA GLY A 317 10.07 6.23 15.87
C GLY A 317 9.47 4.92 15.36
N ASN A 318 8.88 4.13 16.26
CA ASN A 318 8.29 2.84 15.93
C ASN A 318 7.15 2.93 14.90
N ARG A 319 6.44 4.07 14.84
CA ARG A 319 5.40 4.31 13.82
C ARG A 319 5.97 4.39 12.40
N GLY A 320 7.26 4.69 12.25
CA GLY A 320 7.96 4.60 10.96
C GLY A 320 7.82 3.24 10.29
N TYR A 321 7.74 2.15 11.07
CA TYR A 321 7.49 0.82 10.53
C TYR A 321 6.12 0.71 9.86
N GLN A 322 5.08 1.27 10.47
CA GLN A 322 3.73 1.31 9.89
C GLN A 322 3.72 2.11 8.58
N ALA A 323 4.39 3.27 8.55
CA ALA A 323 4.49 4.10 7.35
C ALA A 323 5.22 3.38 6.21
N ALA A 324 6.33 2.69 6.48
CA ALA A 324 7.05 1.92 5.47
C ALA A 324 6.20 0.75 4.92
N GLN A 325 5.47 0.04 5.78
CA GLN A 325 4.56 -1.02 5.34
C GLN A 325 3.38 -0.48 4.53
N LEU A 326 2.81 0.65 4.94
CA LEU A 326 1.71 1.32 4.26
C LEU A 326 2.14 1.80 2.87
N GLU A 327 3.31 2.44 2.78
CA GLU A 327 3.91 2.85 1.50
C GLU A 327 4.13 1.63 0.59
N GLY A 328 4.62 0.52 1.14
CA GLY A 328 4.84 -0.72 0.39
C GLY A 328 3.55 -1.27 -0.21
N GLY A 329 2.47 -1.25 0.56
CA GLY A 329 1.13 -1.60 0.09
C GLY A 329 0.60 -0.65 -0.98
N ILE A 330 0.84 0.67 -0.86
CA ILE A 330 0.44 1.66 -1.88
C ILE A 330 1.19 1.44 -3.19
N VAL A 331 2.52 1.27 -3.13
CA VAL A 331 3.36 0.95 -4.30
C VAL A 331 2.87 -0.34 -4.96
N GLY A 332 2.63 -1.39 -4.18
CA GLY A 332 2.04 -2.64 -4.66
C GLY A 332 0.67 -2.44 -5.33
N GLY A 333 -0.22 -1.66 -4.71
CA GLY A 333 -1.53 -1.32 -5.27
C GLY A 333 -1.44 -0.57 -6.60
N ARG A 334 -0.49 0.35 -6.74
CA ARG A 334 -0.23 1.06 -8.00
C ARG A 334 0.34 0.15 -9.07
N LEU A 335 1.24 -0.78 -8.72
CA LEU A 335 1.71 -1.82 -9.65
C LEU A 335 0.54 -2.67 -10.17
N TYR A 336 -0.40 -3.03 -9.29
CA TYR A 336 -1.62 -3.72 -9.71
C TYR A 336 -2.48 -2.89 -10.67
N LEU A 337 -2.71 -1.61 -10.38
CA LEU A 337 -3.50 -0.72 -11.24
C LEU A 337 -2.85 -0.57 -12.62
N ALA A 338 -1.54 -0.31 -12.66
CA ALA A 338 -0.78 -0.21 -13.90
C ALA A 338 -0.83 -1.52 -14.69
N ALA A 339 -0.61 -2.66 -14.04
CA ALA A 339 -0.66 -3.98 -14.69
C ALA A 339 -2.01 -4.24 -15.36
N TYR A 340 -3.11 -3.96 -14.64
CA TYR A 340 -4.46 -4.21 -15.16
C TYR A 340 -4.88 -3.21 -16.23
N ALA A 341 -4.42 -1.96 -16.17
CA ALA A 341 -4.62 -0.97 -17.22
C ALA A 341 -3.90 -1.40 -18.51
N LEU A 342 -2.66 -1.89 -18.38
CA LEU A 342 -1.82 -2.39 -19.47
C LEU A 342 -2.11 -3.84 -19.89
N ARG A 343 -3.17 -4.46 -19.35
CA ARG A 343 -3.66 -5.81 -19.74
C ARG A 343 -2.70 -6.98 -19.46
N PHE A 344 -1.80 -6.81 -18.49
CA PHE A 344 -1.08 -7.92 -17.87
C PHE A 344 -1.56 -8.14 -16.41
N GLY A 345 -0.92 -9.06 -15.71
CA GLY A 345 -1.31 -9.49 -14.37
C GLY A 345 -0.33 -9.06 -13.29
N ALA A 346 -0.87 -8.88 -12.08
CA ALA A 346 -0.09 -8.69 -10.86
C ALA A 346 -0.56 -9.65 -9.76
N THR A 347 0.34 -9.99 -8.83
CA THR A 347 0.00 -10.63 -7.56
C THR A 347 0.94 -10.22 -6.43
N GLY A 348 0.38 -9.82 -5.28
CA GLY A 348 1.11 -9.60 -4.04
C GLY A 348 1.41 -10.92 -3.33
N LEU A 349 2.57 -11.05 -2.69
CA LEU A 349 3.07 -12.30 -2.13
C LEU A 349 3.78 -12.08 -0.80
N THR A 350 3.81 -13.13 0.03
CA THR A 350 4.71 -13.23 1.19
C THR A 350 6.06 -13.79 0.76
N PHE A 351 7.11 -13.53 1.54
CA PHE A 351 8.49 -13.77 1.18
C PHE A 351 9.34 -14.24 2.37
N LEU A 352 10.56 -14.72 2.09
CA LEU A 352 11.62 -14.98 3.05
C LEU A 352 12.46 -13.71 3.22
N ASP A 353 12.17 -12.90 4.24
CA ASP A 353 12.77 -11.57 4.47
C ASP A 353 14.30 -11.56 4.32
N ASP A 354 15.00 -12.37 5.11
CA ASP A 354 16.47 -12.37 5.15
C ASP A 354 17.09 -12.86 3.84
N GLU A 355 16.49 -13.85 3.19
CA GLU A 355 16.99 -14.37 1.92
C GLU A 355 16.81 -13.37 0.77
N VAL A 356 15.74 -12.57 0.79
CA VAL A 356 15.57 -11.48 -0.19
C VAL A 356 16.67 -10.44 0.01
N THR A 357 16.90 -10.01 1.25
CA THR A 357 17.97 -9.06 1.56
C THR A 357 19.33 -9.62 1.15
N GLU A 358 19.66 -10.86 1.52
CA GLU A 358 20.92 -11.54 1.15
C GLU A 358 21.09 -11.63 -0.37
N PHE A 359 20.03 -11.96 -1.11
CA PHE A 359 20.09 -12.05 -2.57
C PHE A 359 20.46 -10.71 -3.23
N PHE A 360 19.97 -9.59 -2.71
CA PHE A 360 20.29 -8.26 -3.23
C PHE A 360 21.50 -7.59 -2.55
N SER A 361 22.12 -8.25 -1.56
CA SER A 361 23.36 -7.78 -0.94
C SER A 361 24.54 -7.80 -1.92
N PRO A 362 25.50 -6.86 -1.78
CA PRO A 362 25.62 -5.89 -0.68
C PRO A 362 24.68 -4.67 -0.80
N HIS A 363 24.03 -4.44 -1.94
CA HIS A 363 23.22 -3.24 -2.15
C HIS A 363 22.01 -3.15 -1.20
N ALA A 364 21.43 -4.28 -0.82
CA ALA A 364 20.31 -4.33 0.13
C ALA A 364 20.73 -4.53 1.59
N GLU A 365 22.02 -4.58 1.91
CA GLU A 365 22.50 -4.78 3.28
C GLU A 365 21.89 -3.75 4.24
N GLY A 366 21.45 -4.21 5.42
CA GLY A 366 20.77 -3.38 6.43
C GLY A 366 19.31 -3.06 6.14
N LYS A 367 18.75 -3.49 5.00
CA LYS A 367 17.35 -3.22 4.62
C LYS A 367 16.42 -4.40 4.97
N SER A 368 15.14 -4.08 5.12
CA SER A 368 14.06 -5.05 5.40
C SER A 368 12.98 -4.99 4.34
N VAL A 369 12.44 -6.14 3.93
CA VAL A 369 11.43 -6.24 2.88
C VAL A 369 10.05 -5.86 3.41
N MET A 370 9.43 -4.86 2.78
CA MET A 370 8.10 -4.37 3.12
C MET A 370 7.03 -5.02 2.23
N PHE A 371 7.27 -5.20 0.94
CA PHE A 371 6.25 -5.74 0.03
C PHE A 371 6.87 -6.42 -1.20
N LEU A 372 6.19 -7.44 -1.74
CA LEU A 372 6.55 -8.11 -3.00
C LEU A 372 5.35 -8.14 -3.93
N THR A 373 5.54 -7.67 -5.16
CA THR A 373 4.58 -7.82 -6.25
C THR A 373 5.21 -8.54 -7.44
N ALA A 374 4.64 -9.67 -7.85
CA ALA A 374 5.00 -10.37 -9.08
C ALA A 374 4.12 -9.88 -10.25
N LEU A 375 4.73 -9.63 -11.40
CA LEU A 375 4.13 -9.07 -12.61
C LEU A 375 4.35 -10.01 -13.80
N GLY A 376 3.34 -10.22 -14.65
CA GLY A 376 3.51 -11.04 -15.85
C GLY A 376 2.25 -11.18 -16.68
N CYS A 377 2.40 -11.73 -17.89
CA CYS A 377 1.28 -12.05 -18.76
C CYS A 377 0.37 -13.10 -18.11
N THR A 378 -0.95 -12.90 -18.16
CA THR A 378 -1.91 -13.88 -17.60
C THR A 378 -2.27 -14.94 -18.62
N VAL A 379 -2.48 -16.18 -18.16
CA VAL A 379 -3.08 -17.23 -19.00
C VAL A 379 -4.51 -16.80 -19.32
N ARG A 380 -4.85 -16.65 -20.61
CA ARG A 380 -6.23 -16.36 -21.01
C ARG A 380 -7.14 -17.46 -20.47
N ARG A 381 -8.17 -17.10 -19.69
CA ARG A 381 -9.26 -18.02 -19.42
C ARG A 381 -9.95 -18.31 -20.74
N SER A 382 -9.96 -19.57 -21.19
CA SER A 382 -10.94 -20.00 -22.20
C SER A 382 -12.33 -19.60 -21.69
N PRO A 383 -13.20 -19.00 -22.52
CA PRO A 383 -14.57 -18.77 -22.12
C PRO A 383 -15.14 -20.12 -21.67
N ALA A 384 -15.75 -20.18 -20.49
CA ALA A 384 -16.49 -21.37 -20.09
C ALA A 384 -17.50 -21.67 -21.22
N PRO A 385 -17.66 -22.94 -21.65
CA PRO A 385 -18.67 -23.28 -22.63
C PRO A 385 -20.01 -22.79 -22.09
N ARG A 386 -20.72 -21.96 -22.88
CA ARG A 386 -22.09 -21.56 -22.56
C ARG A 386 -22.88 -22.85 -22.35
N SER A 387 -23.26 -23.14 -21.13
CA SER A 387 -24.20 -24.23 -20.85
C SER A 387 -25.45 -23.93 -21.66
N ALA A 388 -25.75 -24.82 -22.60
CA ALA A 388 -26.99 -24.78 -23.35
C ALA A 388 -28.14 -24.68 -22.34
N GLN A 389 -28.92 -23.61 -22.43
CA GLN A 389 -30.22 -23.57 -21.78
C GLN A 389 -31.04 -24.69 -22.41
N THR A 390 -31.25 -25.77 -21.66
CA THR A 390 -32.31 -26.72 -21.93
C THR A 390 -33.63 -25.95 -21.79
N VAL A 391 -34.25 -25.71 -22.93
CA VAL A 391 -35.67 -25.41 -23.02
C VAL A 391 -36.40 -26.72 -22.80
N GLU A 392 -37.12 -26.84 -21.70
CA GLU A 392 -38.35 -27.62 -21.58
C GLU A 392 -39.24 -27.01 -20.50
#